data_AF-A0A7C7TLW9-F1
#
_entry.id   AF-A0A7C7TLW9-F1
#
_cell.length_a   1.000
_cell.length_b   1.000
_cell.length_c   1.000
_cell.angle_alpha   90.00
_cell.angle_beta   90.00
_cell.angle_gamma   90.00
#
_symmetry.space_group_name_H-M   'P 1'
#
loop_
_entity.id
_entity.type
_entity.pdbx_description
1 polymer ?
#
loop_
_entity_poly.entity_id
_entity_poly.type
_entity_poly.pdbx_seq_one_letter_code
_entity_poly.pdbx_strand_id
1 'polypeptide(L)'
;MKEETDADVEVGRLLVIAESEPQEVDYIYGSTHYLKLFSECTLKPGSVPRLPYEPDPNEVAVEWIPIESLSQEPVIPNIANVLTKAINTGETMYFEDNGHAARKLNPK
;
A
#
# COMPACT_ATOMS: atom_id res chain seq x y z
N MET A 1 -7.25 4.26 -8.22
CA MET A 1 -6.54 3.31 -9.10
C MET A 1 -6.31 3.88 -10.49
N LYS A 2 -7.29 4.55 -11.12
CA LYS A 2 -7.14 5.07 -12.49
C LYS A 2 -5.89 5.93 -12.72
N GLU A 3 -5.57 6.81 -11.78
CA GLU A 3 -4.41 7.72 -11.86
C GLU A 3 -3.08 6.95 -11.96
N GLU A 4 -2.76 6.11 -10.98
CA GLU A 4 -1.47 5.40 -10.88
C GLU A 4 -1.42 4.09 -11.70
N THR A 5 -2.55 3.39 -11.91
CA THR A 5 -2.53 2.03 -12.48
C THR A 5 -3.32 1.87 -13.78
N ASP A 6 -3.89 2.95 -14.30
CA ASP A 6 -4.84 2.97 -15.43
C ASP A 6 -6.03 1.99 -15.29
N ALA A 7 -6.27 1.49 -14.07
CA ALA A 7 -7.23 0.43 -13.80
C ALA A 7 -8.54 0.99 -13.26
N ASP A 8 -9.63 0.57 -13.89
CA ASP A 8 -10.99 0.70 -13.38
C ASP A 8 -11.30 -0.43 -12.40
N VAL A 9 -11.74 -0.07 -11.20
CA VAL A 9 -12.01 -1.01 -10.09
C VAL A 9 -13.35 -0.72 -9.41
N GLU A 10 -13.86 -1.72 -8.72
CA GLU A 10 -14.90 -1.60 -7.69
C GLU A 10 -14.22 -1.70 -6.33
N VAL A 11 -14.49 -0.73 -5.45
CA VAL A 11 -13.94 -0.69 -4.09
C VAL A 11 -14.81 -1.55 -3.17
N GLY A 12 -14.18 -2.51 -2.52
CA GLY A 12 -14.78 -3.41 -1.54
C GLY A 12 -14.51 -2.96 -0.11
N ARG A 13 -14.30 -3.94 0.77
CA ARG A 13 -14.11 -3.72 2.21
C ARG A 13 -12.74 -3.11 2.53
N LEU A 14 -12.68 -2.42 3.66
CA LEU A 14 -11.44 -1.94 4.27
C LEU A 14 -10.67 -3.09 4.93
N LEU A 15 -9.43 -3.31 4.51
CA LEU A 15 -8.56 -4.39 5.00
C LEU A 15 -7.58 -3.91 6.07
N VAL A 16 -6.91 -2.79 5.83
CA VAL A 16 -5.84 -2.29 6.73
C VAL A 16 -5.98 -0.79 6.94
N ILE A 17 -5.81 -0.38 8.20
CA ILE A 17 -5.60 1.00 8.62
C ILE A 17 -4.17 1.08 9.16
N ALA A 18 -3.34 1.92 8.56
CA ALA A 18 -2.01 2.22 9.08
C ALA A 18 -1.96 3.67 9.53
N GLU A 19 -1.57 3.91 10.78
CA GLU A 19 -1.36 5.25 11.32
C GLU A 19 0.10 5.65 11.13
N SER A 20 0.34 6.87 10.66
CA SER A 20 1.69 7.43 10.52
C SER A 20 1.78 8.70 11.36
N GLU A 21 2.16 8.54 12.63
CA GLU A 21 2.49 9.65 13.52
C GLU A 21 3.93 10.13 13.21
N PRO A 22 4.15 11.45 12.99
CA PRO A 22 5.44 11.95 12.52
C PRO A 22 6.66 11.64 13.39
N GLN A 23 6.54 11.65 14.71
CA GLN A 23 7.64 11.33 15.64
C GLN A 23 7.98 9.83 15.59
N GLU A 24 6.98 8.95 15.55
CA GLU A 24 7.17 7.50 15.49
C GLU A 24 7.85 7.04 14.20
N VAL A 25 7.66 7.78 13.10
CA VAL A 25 8.30 7.50 11.79
C VAL A 25 9.55 8.34 11.52
N ASP A 26 10.08 9.07 12.51
CA ASP A 26 11.23 10.00 12.36
C ASP A 26 11.05 11.00 11.19
N TYR A 27 9.82 11.49 11.01
CA TYR A 27 9.42 12.45 9.99
C TYR A 27 9.77 12.01 8.55
N ILE A 28 9.99 10.72 8.29
CA ILE A 28 10.41 10.22 6.98
C ILE A 28 9.36 10.48 5.87
N TYR A 29 8.10 10.66 6.26
CA TYR A 29 7.00 11.03 5.36
C TYR A 29 6.55 12.50 5.52
N GLY A 30 7.33 13.31 6.23
CA GLY A 30 6.98 14.70 6.59
C GLY A 30 6.37 14.85 7.99
N SER A 31 5.89 16.05 8.30
CA SER A 31 5.39 16.45 9.62
C SER A 31 3.87 16.30 9.80
N THR A 32 3.18 15.75 8.80
CA THR A 32 1.72 15.61 8.82
C THR A 32 1.36 14.25 9.39
N HIS A 33 0.53 14.23 10.43
CA HIS A 33 -0.08 13.00 10.92
C HIS A 33 -1.24 12.59 10.00
N TYR A 34 -1.22 11.36 9.48
CA TYR A 34 -2.28 10.85 8.63
C TYR A 34 -2.52 9.34 8.82
N LEU A 35 -3.67 8.88 8.31
CA LEU A 35 -4.01 7.46 8.18
C LEU A 35 -3.90 7.03 6.71
N LYS A 36 -3.33 5.85 6.47
CA LYS A 36 -3.38 5.14 5.19
C LYS A 36 -4.46 4.06 5.27
N LEU A 37 -5.38 4.06 4.30
CA LEU A 37 -6.52 3.15 4.26
C LEU A 37 -6.38 2.23 3.04
N PHE A 38 -6.24 0.93 3.28
CA PHE A 38 -6.09 -0.07 2.22
C PHE A 38 -7.37 -0.88 2.10
N SER A 39 -8.04 -0.78 0.96
CA SER A 39 -9.28 -1.49 0.68
C SER A 39 -9.08 -2.56 -0.39
N GLU A 40 -9.80 -3.66 -0.25
CA GLU A 40 -9.94 -4.67 -1.29
C GLU A 40 -10.56 -4.04 -2.54
N CYS A 41 -10.04 -4.34 -3.72
CA CYS A 41 -10.56 -3.83 -4.98
C CYS A 41 -10.70 -4.97 -5.99
N THR A 42 -11.79 -4.95 -6.76
CA THR A 42 -12.02 -5.90 -7.87
C THR A 42 -11.88 -5.17 -9.19
N LEU A 43 -11.12 -5.72 -10.15
CA LEU A 43 -11.04 -5.16 -11.49
C LEU A 43 -12.40 -5.22 -12.19
N LYS A 44 -12.80 -4.12 -12.83
CA LYS A 44 -13.96 -4.14 -13.71
C LYS A 44 -13.67 -4.98 -14.96
N PRO A 45 -14.69 -5.59 -15.60
CA PRO A 45 -14.49 -6.35 -16.82
C PRO A 45 -13.74 -5.56 -17.90
N GLY A 46 -12.69 -6.15 -18.48
CA GLY A 46 -11.86 -5.52 -19.52
C GLY A 46 -10.83 -4.51 -19.00
N SER A 47 -10.83 -4.18 -17.71
CA SER A 47 -9.80 -3.36 -17.07
C SER A 47 -8.51 -4.16 -16.89
N VAL A 48 -7.38 -3.59 -17.30
CA VAL A 48 -6.05 -4.21 -17.18
C VAL A 48 -5.10 -3.17 -16.59
N PRO A 49 -4.55 -3.40 -15.39
CA PRO A 49 -3.57 -2.50 -14.81
C PRO A 49 -2.33 -2.36 -15.68
N ARG A 50 -1.86 -1.14 -15.83
CA ARG A 50 -0.63 -0.77 -16.55
C ARG A 50 -0.20 0.62 -16.13
N LEU A 51 1.04 0.98 -16.46
CA LEU A 51 1.50 2.34 -16.28
C LEU A 51 0.58 3.31 -17.07
N PRO A 52 0.13 4.42 -16.46
CA PRO A 52 -0.71 5.41 -17.13
C PRO A 52 0.08 6.13 -18.24
N TYR A 53 -0.64 6.89 -19.08
CA TYR A 53 -0.01 7.68 -20.13
C TYR A 53 0.91 8.78 -19.58
N GLU A 54 0.55 9.35 -18.43
CA GLU A 54 1.29 10.38 -17.71
C GLU A 54 1.47 9.94 -16.24
N PRO A 55 2.47 9.09 -15.94
CA PRO A 55 2.74 8.65 -14.56
C PRO A 55 3.40 9.75 -13.74
N ASP A 56 3.33 9.64 -12.40
CA ASP A 56 4.19 10.44 -11.52
C ASP A 56 5.66 10.24 -11.90
N PRO A 57 6.53 11.27 -11.80
CA PRO A 57 7.94 11.14 -12.16
C PRO A 57 8.70 9.98 -11.49
N ASN A 58 8.22 9.49 -10.34
CA ASN A 58 8.84 8.39 -9.60
C ASN A 58 8.15 7.04 -9.83
N GLU A 59 7.06 6.99 -10.59
CA GLU A 59 6.35 5.77 -10.92
C GLU A 59 6.91 5.15 -12.22
N VAL A 60 7.36 3.89 -12.13
CA VAL A 60 8.11 3.24 -13.23
C VAL A 60 7.45 1.98 -13.78
N ALA A 61 6.59 1.32 -12.99
CA ALA A 61 5.99 0.05 -13.36
C ALA A 61 4.73 -0.24 -12.54
N VAL A 62 3.86 -1.09 -13.11
CA VAL A 62 2.71 -1.68 -12.43
C VAL A 62 2.81 -3.20 -12.59
N GLU A 63 2.87 -3.92 -11.47
CA GLU A 63 3.09 -5.36 -11.46
C GLU A 63 2.13 -6.09 -10.52
N TRP A 64 1.76 -7.30 -10.91
CA TRP A 64 1.03 -8.22 -10.06
C TRP A 64 2.01 -9.16 -9.38
N ILE A 65 1.95 -9.22 -8.05
CA ILE A 65 2.70 -10.16 -7.24
C ILE A 65 1.76 -11.14 -6.51
N PRO A 66 2.14 -12.41 -6.34
CA PRO A 66 1.41 -13.33 -5.46
C PRO A 66 1.38 -12.80 -4.02
N ILE A 67 0.23 -12.89 -3.35
CA ILE A 67 0.08 -12.36 -1.98
C ILE A 67 1.03 -13.06 -1.00
N GLU A 68 1.36 -14.33 -1.25
CA GLU A 68 2.26 -15.14 -0.45
C GLU A 68 3.71 -14.63 -0.53
N SER A 69 4.07 -13.94 -1.62
CA SER A 69 5.39 -13.35 -1.84
C SER A 69 5.56 -11.97 -1.21
N LEU A 70 4.47 -11.32 -0.80
CA LEU A 70 4.46 -9.93 -0.33
C LEU A 70 5.45 -9.66 0.82
N SER A 71 5.69 -10.64 1.69
CA SER A 71 6.64 -10.54 2.81
C SER A 71 8.11 -10.41 2.38
N GLN A 72 8.41 -10.75 1.12
CA GLN A 72 9.76 -10.65 0.53
C GLN A 72 9.96 -9.35 -0.24
N GLU A 73 8.88 -8.62 -0.53
CA GLU A 73 8.93 -7.39 -1.31
C GLU A 73 9.13 -6.15 -0.44
N PRO A 74 9.81 -5.10 -0.95
CA PRO A 74 10.11 -3.88 -0.21
C PRO A 74 8.90 -2.92 -0.13
N VAL A 75 7.79 -3.38 0.46
CA VAL A 75 6.56 -2.58 0.56
C VAL A 75 6.63 -1.57 1.71
N ILE A 76 6.23 -0.33 1.43
CA ILE A 76 6.18 0.77 2.41
C ILE A 76 4.75 1.31 2.53
N PRO A 77 4.17 1.35 3.75
CA PRO A 77 4.67 0.71 4.97
C PRO A 77 4.66 -0.82 4.82
N ASN A 78 5.41 -1.53 5.67
CA ASN A 78 5.39 -2.99 5.63
C ASN A 78 4.04 -3.51 6.15
N ILE A 79 3.13 -3.79 5.23
CA ILE A 79 1.78 -4.30 5.52
C ILE A 79 1.65 -5.82 5.34
N ALA A 80 2.73 -6.54 5.00
CA ALA A 80 2.61 -7.92 4.51
C ALA A 80 1.86 -8.85 5.48
N ASN A 81 2.25 -8.82 6.75
CA ASN A 81 1.65 -9.68 7.78
C ASN A 81 0.22 -9.26 8.13
N VAL A 82 -0.04 -7.96 8.26
CA VAL A 82 -1.37 -7.43 8.61
C VAL A 82 -2.36 -7.61 7.47
N LEU A 83 -1.95 -7.40 6.22
CA LEU A 83 -2.80 -7.63 5.05
C LEU A 83 -3.15 -9.11 4.91
N THR A 84 -2.17 -10.02 5.04
CA THR A 84 -2.41 -11.46 4.99
C THR A 84 -3.39 -11.89 6.09
N LYS A 85 -3.23 -11.36 7.31
CA LYS A 85 -4.17 -11.61 8.41
C LYS A 85 -5.57 -11.09 8.09
N ALA A 86 -5.70 -9.86 7.60
CA ALA A 86 -6.98 -9.24 7.22
C ALA A 86 -7.72 -10.07 6.16
N ILE A 87 -7.01 -10.56 5.14
CA ILE A 87 -7.58 -11.41 4.10
C ILE A 87 -8.10 -12.72 4.71
N ASN A 88 -7.30 -13.38 5.55
CA ASN A 88 -7.61 -14.70 6.12
C ASN A 88 -8.71 -14.69 7.18
N THR A 89 -8.76 -13.66 8.04
CA THR A 89 -9.80 -13.55 9.08
C THR A 89 -11.04 -12.83 8.59
N GLY A 90 -10.87 -12.00 7.56
CA GLY A 90 -11.88 -11.11 7.04
C GLY A 90 -12.17 -9.87 7.90
N GLU A 91 -11.35 -9.64 8.92
CA GLU A 91 -11.42 -8.47 9.81
C GLU A 91 -10.53 -7.35 9.28
N THR A 92 -10.90 -6.10 9.60
CA THR A 92 -10.02 -4.96 9.37
C THR A 92 -8.88 -4.96 10.40
N MET A 93 -7.64 -4.88 9.93
CA MET A 93 -6.45 -4.78 10.78
C MET A 93 -6.04 -3.31 10.96
N TYR A 94 -5.54 -2.98 12.15
CA TYR A 94 -4.94 -1.68 12.47
C TYR A 94 -3.52 -1.87 12.98
N PHE A 95 -2.62 -0.95 12.63
CA PHE A 95 -1.30 -0.83 13.24
C PHE A 95 -0.73 0.58 13.14
N GLU A 96 0.21 0.90 14.02
CA GLU A 96 1.03 2.11 13.98
C GLU A 96 2.30 1.84 13.16
N ASP A 97 2.53 2.61 12.10
CA ASP A 97 3.76 2.53 11.30
C ASP A 97 4.93 3.09 12.12
N ASN A 98 5.99 2.29 12.27
CA ASN A 98 7.22 2.68 12.95
C ASN A 98 8.31 3.17 11.98
N GLY A 99 7.98 3.33 10.70
CA GLY A 99 8.87 3.82 9.65
C GLY A 99 10.07 2.91 9.36
N HIS A 100 10.16 1.71 9.93
CA HIS A 100 11.32 0.83 9.81
C HIS A 100 11.57 0.42 8.35
N ALA A 101 10.51 0.07 7.62
CA ALA A 101 10.60 -0.33 6.21
C ALA A 101 11.16 0.79 5.33
N ALA A 102 10.63 2.02 5.49
CA ALA A 102 11.09 3.18 4.75
C ALA A 102 12.56 3.52 5.06
N ARG A 103 12.96 3.50 6.34
CA ARG A 103 14.34 3.77 6.76
C ARG A 103 15.34 2.73 6.25
N LYS A 104 14.93 1.48 6.08
CA LYS A 104 15.79 0.42 5.52
C LYS A 104 16.09 0.65 4.03
N LEU A 105 15.15 1.23 3.30
CA LEU A 105 15.27 1.49 1.85
C LEU A 105 15.94 2.82 1.54
N ASN A 106 15.83 3.79 2.45
CA ASN A 106 16.54 5.07 2.36
C ASN A 106 17.37 5.31 3.65
N PRO A 107 18.51 4.60 3.82
CA PRO A 107 19.39 4.85 4.95
C PRO A 107 19.99 6.25 4.82
N LYS A 108 19.62 7.14 5.75
CA LYS A 108 20.24 8.47 5.91
C LYS A 108 21.74 8.33 6.18
#